data_AF-A0A973E7W7-F1
#
_entry.id   AF-A0A973E7W7-F1
#
_cell.length_a   1.000
_cell.length_b   1.000
_cell.length_c   1.000
_cell.angle_alpha   90.00
_cell.angle_beta   90.00
_cell.angle_gamma   90.00
#
_symmetry.space_group_name_H-M   'P 1'
#
loop_
_entity.id
_entity.type
_entity.pdbx_description
1 polymer ?
#
loop_
_entity_poly.entity_id
_entity_poly.type
_entity_poly.pdbx_seq_one_letter_code
_entity_poly.pdbx_strand_id
1 'polypeptide(L)'
;MLNRYPLWKYLLILIVCVVGVIYALPNLYPQDPAVQISTTNGSLGSQQLDRVTQALAEDDIQVKSAAMTGNNTALIRLNDAEQQLPARDVVDDVLDGDYTVALNLADSTPSWLTSLSAAPMKLGLDLRGGVHFLLEVDMKAAVEQRLEATASAIRADLRDQRIRYRSTDVDDNALHLEFANAEDRDAARDQISQTFNEFQLENRDEGRRAFLDMTLTEQSIKDIQDYAVQQNLTTIRNRVNELGVSEPLVQRQGPSRIVVELPGVQDTAEAKRIVGATANLEFRLEAR
;
A
#
# COMPACT_ATOMS: atom_id res chain seq x y z
N MET A 1 42.71 -46.08 23.65
CA MET A 1 41.23 -46.04 23.56
C MET A 1 40.83 -44.65 23.12
N LEU A 2 40.50 -44.44 21.83
CA LEU A 2 40.25 -43.09 21.29
C LEU A 2 38.78 -42.64 21.32
N ASN A 3 37.81 -43.55 21.57
CA ASN A 3 36.39 -43.21 21.61
C ASN A 3 35.84 -43.33 23.04
N ARG A 4 35.50 -42.19 23.64
CA ARG A 4 34.89 -42.11 24.99
C ARG A 4 33.38 -42.34 25.01
N TYR A 5 32.70 -42.22 23.86
CA TYR A 5 31.25 -42.40 23.75
C TYR A 5 30.86 -43.61 22.88
N PRO A 6 29.67 -44.18 23.10
CA PRO A 6 29.08 -45.17 22.19
C PRO A 6 28.89 -44.64 20.77
N LEU A 7 29.00 -45.52 19.77
CA LEU A 7 28.98 -45.19 18.34
C LEU A 7 27.70 -44.44 17.91
N TRP A 8 26.55 -44.77 18.49
CA TRP A 8 25.28 -44.09 18.21
C TRP A 8 25.28 -42.60 18.57
N LYS A 9 26.04 -42.18 19.59
CA LYS A 9 26.16 -40.76 19.95
C LYS A 9 26.95 -39.99 18.90
N TYR A 10 28.03 -40.57 18.38
CA TYR A 10 28.78 -39.97 17.28
C TYR A 10 27.96 -39.91 16.00
N LEU A 11 27.17 -40.95 15.71
CA LEU A 11 26.26 -40.98 14.56
C LEU A 11 25.17 -39.91 14.69
N LEU A 12 24.60 -39.74 15.88
CA LEU A 12 23.63 -38.68 16.16
C LEU A 12 24.24 -37.28 15.99
N ILE A 13 25.45 -37.04 16.49
CA ILE A 13 26.16 -35.77 16.27
C ILE A 13 26.38 -35.51 14.78
N LEU A 14 26.83 -36.52 14.03
CA LEU A 14 27.04 -36.40 12.58
C LEU A 14 25.74 -36.05 11.86
N ILE A 15 24.62 -36.71 12.19
CA ILE A 15 23.31 -36.39 11.61
C ILE A 15 22.92 -34.94 11.92
N VAL A 16 23.06 -34.50 13.18
CA VAL A 16 22.73 -33.12 13.57
C VAL A 16 23.60 -32.11 12.81
N CYS A 17 24.90 -32.37 12.66
CA CYS A 17 25.80 -31.52 11.88
C CYS A 17 25.40 -31.49 10.40
N VAL A 18 25.09 -32.63 9.78
CA VAL A 18 24.67 -32.71 8.38
C VAL A 18 23.37 -31.93 8.16
N VAL A 19 22.38 -32.10 9.05
CA VAL A 19 21.14 -31.31 9.00
C VAL A 19 21.42 -29.82 9.16
N GLY A 20 22.28 -29.43 10.11
CA GLY A 20 22.69 -28.04 10.30
C GLY A 20 23.33 -27.43 9.05
N VAL A 21 24.21 -28.17 8.36
CA VAL A 21 24.80 -27.73 7.09
C VAL A 21 23.74 -27.59 6.01
N ILE A 22 22.82 -28.55 5.87
CA ILE A 22 21.73 -28.49 4.87
C ILE A 22 20.86 -27.24 5.06
N TYR A 23 20.50 -26.89 6.31
CA TYR A 23 19.71 -25.70 6.60
C TYR A 23 20.51 -24.39 6.54
N ALA A 24 21.85 -24.44 6.59
CA ALA A 24 22.71 -23.27 6.42
C ALA A 24 23.07 -22.98 4.95
N LEU A 25 23.08 -24.01 4.09
CA LEU A 25 23.43 -23.91 2.66
C LEU A 25 22.69 -22.81 1.88
N PRO A 26 21.37 -22.55 2.08
CA PRO A 26 20.67 -21.49 1.36
C PRO A 26 21.32 -20.11 1.47
N ASN A 27 21.98 -19.80 2.59
CA ASN A 27 22.64 -18.50 2.80
C ASN A 27 23.92 -18.32 1.98
N LEU A 28 24.46 -19.38 1.37
CA LEU A 28 25.65 -19.32 0.52
C LEU A 28 25.32 -19.06 -0.95
N TYR A 29 24.04 -19.06 -1.32
CA TYR A 29 23.59 -18.74 -2.67
C TYR A 29 23.33 -17.23 -2.78
N PRO A 30 24.14 -16.49 -3.57
CA PRO A 30 23.93 -15.05 -3.76
C PRO A 30 22.65 -14.81 -4.57
N GLN A 31 21.94 -13.72 -4.29
CA GLN A 31 20.73 -13.37 -5.04
C GLN A 31 21.09 -13.02 -6.49
N ASP A 32 20.25 -13.45 -7.43
CA ASP A 32 20.41 -13.11 -8.85
C ASP A 32 19.87 -11.69 -9.10
N PRO A 33 20.61 -10.83 -9.81
CA PRO A 33 20.09 -9.54 -10.27
C PRO A 33 18.91 -9.78 -11.21
N ALA A 34 17.83 -9.01 -11.04
CA ALA A 34 16.61 -9.22 -11.81
C ALA A 34 15.87 -7.92 -12.12
N VAL A 35 15.17 -7.89 -13.24
CA VAL A 35 14.19 -6.84 -13.56
C VAL A 35 12.81 -7.44 -13.38
N GLN A 36 11.99 -6.78 -12.57
CA GLN A 36 10.62 -7.15 -12.34
C GLN A 36 9.70 -6.20 -13.10
N ILE A 37 8.67 -6.76 -13.72
CA ILE A 37 7.63 -6.00 -14.41
C ILE A 37 6.32 -6.31 -13.71
N SER A 38 5.56 -5.30 -13.32
CA SER A 38 4.20 -5.42 -12.78
C SER A 38 3.22 -4.53 -13.53
N THR A 39 1.93 -4.88 -13.53
CA THR A 39 0.87 -4.05 -14.12
C THR A 39 -0.38 -4.07 -13.25
N THR A 40 -1.03 -2.90 -13.11
CA THR A 40 -2.23 -2.69 -12.29
C THR A 40 -3.53 -2.78 -13.08
N ASN A 41 -3.54 -2.30 -14.33
CA ASN A 41 -4.74 -2.18 -15.16
C ASN A 41 -4.78 -3.16 -16.36
N GLY A 42 -3.75 -4.00 -16.52
CA GLY A 42 -3.62 -4.92 -17.65
C GLY A 42 -3.42 -6.38 -17.23
N SER A 43 -3.20 -7.25 -18.21
CA SER A 43 -2.62 -8.57 -18.00
C SER A 43 -1.27 -8.64 -18.71
N LEU A 44 -0.30 -9.26 -18.05
CA LEU A 44 1.03 -9.42 -18.63
C LEU A 44 1.08 -10.79 -19.29
N GLY A 45 1.02 -10.79 -20.62
CA GLY A 45 0.99 -12.01 -21.43
C GLY A 45 2.39 -12.52 -21.77
N SER A 46 2.48 -13.78 -22.16
CA SER A 46 3.73 -14.39 -22.64
C SER A 46 4.31 -13.66 -23.86
N GLN A 47 3.44 -13.14 -24.73
CA GLN A 47 3.87 -12.41 -25.92
C GLN A 47 4.64 -11.12 -25.58
N GLN A 48 4.21 -10.39 -24.54
CA GLN A 48 4.93 -9.21 -24.06
C GLN A 48 6.29 -9.60 -23.47
N LEU A 49 6.33 -10.68 -22.68
CA LEU A 49 7.58 -11.17 -22.09
C LEU A 49 8.59 -11.63 -23.17
N ASP A 50 8.10 -12.27 -24.24
CA ASP A 50 8.93 -12.67 -25.37
C ASP A 50 9.50 -11.46 -26.12
N ARG A 51 8.69 -10.41 -26.34
CA ARG A 51 9.15 -9.15 -26.95
C ARG A 51 10.23 -8.47 -26.12
N VAL A 52 10.03 -8.39 -24.81
CA VAL A 52 11.03 -7.81 -23.89
C VAL A 52 12.31 -8.63 -23.91
N THR A 53 12.21 -9.96 -23.86
CA THR A 53 13.39 -10.84 -23.88
C THR A 53 14.15 -10.72 -25.20
N GLN A 54 13.45 -10.56 -26.32
CA GLN A 54 14.06 -10.30 -27.62
C GLN A 54 14.77 -8.94 -27.65
N ALA A 55 14.13 -7.87 -27.18
CA ALA A 55 14.74 -6.54 -27.14
C ALA A 55 15.99 -6.49 -26.25
N LEU A 56 15.97 -7.18 -25.10
CA LEU A 56 17.16 -7.35 -24.25
C LEU A 56 18.29 -8.08 -24.98
N ALA A 57 17.98 -9.11 -25.75
CA ALA A 57 18.98 -9.83 -26.53
C ALA A 57 19.56 -8.99 -27.69
N GLU A 58 18.78 -8.07 -28.27
CA GLU A 58 19.23 -7.13 -29.30
C GLU A 58 20.23 -6.09 -28.75
N ASP A 59 20.18 -5.79 -27.45
CA ASP A 59 21.09 -4.88 -26.73
C ASP A 59 22.24 -5.61 -26.00
N ASP A 60 22.55 -6.85 -26.40
CA ASP A 60 23.60 -7.72 -25.81
C ASP A 60 23.43 -8.03 -24.31
N ILE A 61 22.20 -7.94 -23.78
CA ILE A 61 21.88 -8.26 -22.39
C ILE A 61 21.54 -9.75 -22.24
N GLN A 62 22.34 -10.47 -21.45
CA GLN A 62 22.17 -11.91 -21.27
C GLN A 62 21.18 -12.23 -20.15
N VAL A 63 19.99 -12.70 -20.54
CA VAL A 63 18.95 -13.16 -19.62
C VAL A 63 19.23 -14.60 -19.18
N LYS A 64 19.29 -14.84 -17.87
CA LYS A 64 19.41 -16.17 -17.25
C LYS A 64 18.08 -16.94 -17.31
N SER A 65 16.99 -16.25 -17.02
CA SER A 65 15.62 -16.79 -17.14
C SER A 65 14.59 -15.68 -17.10
N ALA A 66 13.54 -15.77 -17.92
CA ALA A 66 12.36 -14.91 -17.82
C ALA A 66 11.14 -15.78 -17.47
N ALA A 67 10.42 -15.43 -16.41
CA ALA A 67 9.25 -16.19 -15.97
C ALA A 67 8.17 -15.29 -15.37
N MET A 68 6.92 -15.66 -15.61
CA MET A 68 5.76 -15.08 -14.94
C MET A 68 5.72 -15.50 -13.46
N THR A 69 5.61 -14.54 -12.56
CA THR A 69 5.47 -14.75 -11.10
C THR A 69 4.04 -14.46 -10.66
N GLY A 70 3.05 -15.03 -11.37
CA GLY A 70 1.62 -14.77 -11.16
C GLY A 70 0.93 -14.31 -12.43
N ASN A 71 -0.25 -13.71 -12.31
CA ASN A 71 -1.05 -13.27 -13.47
C ASN A 71 -0.65 -11.89 -14.02
N ASN A 72 0.01 -11.06 -13.20
CA ASN A 72 0.26 -9.64 -13.49
C ASN A 72 1.71 -9.21 -13.28
N THR A 73 2.60 -10.17 -13.00
CA THR A 73 4.00 -9.90 -12.65
C THR A 73 4.92 -10.85 -13.40
N ALA A 74 5.99 -10.31 -13.97
CA ALA A 74 7.07 -11.06 -14.59
C ALA A 74 8.40 -10.75 -13.92
N LEU A 75 9.28 -11.74 -13.89
CA LEU A 75 10.62 -11.62 -13.34
C LEU A 75 11.64 -12.09 -14.37
N ILE A 76 12.55 -11.20 -14.75
CA ILE A 76 13.64 -11.43 -15.69
C ILE A 76 14.94 -11.45 -14.88
N ARG A 77 15.52 -12.64 -14.70
CA ARG A 77 16.81 -12.81 -14.03
C ARG A 77 17.95 -12.61 -15.01
N LEU A 78 18.96 -11.87 -14.58
CA LEU A 78 20.16 -11.55 -15.34
C LEU A 78 21.37 -12.32 -14.79
N ASN A 79 22.42 -12.40 -15.59
CA ASN A 79 23.68 -12.98 -15.14
C ASN A 79 24.56 -11.99 -14.36
N ASP A 80 24.40 -10.69 -14.63
CA ASP A 80 25.23 -9.63 -14.07
C ASP A 80 24.37 -8.48 -13.53
N ALA A 81 24.82 -7.90 -12.41
CA ALA A 81 24.18 -6.75 -11.78
C ALA A 81 24.44 -5.45 -12.56
N GLU A 82 25.57 -5.36 -13.28
CA GLU A 82 25.86 -4.19 -14.12
C GLU A 82 24.87 -4.06 -15.28
N GLN A 83 24.33 -5.18 -15.76
CA GLN A 83 23.33 -5.23 -16.82
C GLN A 83 21.91 -4.88 -16.34
N GLN A 84 21.69 -4.76 -15.03
CA GLN A 84 20.35 -4.59 -14.46
C GLN A 84 19.73 -3.23 -14.79
N LEU A 85 20.53 -2.17 -14.75
CA LEU A 85 20.08 -0.81 -15.09
C LEU A 85 19.79 -0.67 -16.60
N PRO A 86 20.72 -1.04 -17.52
CA PRO A 86 20.43 -1.07 -18.95
C PRO A 86 19.19 -1.93 -19.28
N ALA A 87 19.06 -3.09 -18.65
CA ALA A 87 17.92 -3.97 -18.87
C ALA A 87 16.61 -3.30 -18.46
N ARG A 88 16.58 -2.60 -17.32
CA ARG A 88 15.40 -1.84 -16.89
C ARG A 88 15.02 -0.79 -17.92
N ASP A 89 15.99 -0.02 -18.41
CA ASP A 89 15.74 1.06 -19.36
C ASP A 89 15.20 0.52 -20.69
N VAL A 90 15.77 -0.57 -21.21
CA VAL A 90 15.25 -1.27 -22.40
C VAL A 90 13.83 -1.80 -22.18
N VAL A 91 13.56 -2.39 -21.02
CA VAL A 91 12.23 -2.93 -20.68
C VAL A 91 11.20 -1.80 -20.60
N ASP A 92 11.57 -0.67 -20.00
CA ASP A 92 10.71 0.52 -19.86
C ASP A 92 10.38 1.13 -21.24
N ASP A 93 11.39 1.25 -22.12
CA ASP A 93 11.21 1.75 -23.49
C ASP A 93 10.34 0.85 -24.37
N VAL A 94 10.39 -0.48 -24.15
CA VAL A 94 9.62 -1.46 -24.93
C VAL A 94 8.18 -1.57 -24.45
N LEU A 95 7.94 -1.35 -23.15
CA LEU A 95 6.64 -1.50 -22.52
C LEU A 95 5.94 -0.13 -22.40
N ASP A 96 5.37 0.34 -23.51
CA ASP A 96 4.45 1.49 -23.48
C ASP A 96 3.22 1.17 -22.59
N GLY A 97 2.94 2.02 -21.58
CA GLY A 97 1.65 2.02 -20.84
C GLY A 97 1.76 1.90 -19.31
N ASP A 98 0.72 1.33 -18.68
CA ASP A 98 0.59 1.17 -17.22
C ASP A 98 1.40 -0.03 -16.69
N TYR A 99 2.69 -0.09 -17.05
CA TYR A 99 3.65 -1.06 -16.53
C TYR A 99 4.59 -0.38 -15.55
N THR A 100 4.94 -1.10 -14.48
CA THR A 100 5.95 -0.69 -13.52
C THR A 100 7.14 -1.61 -13.67
N VAL A 101 8.28 -1.05 -14.06
CA VAL A 101 9.55 -1.77 -14.20
C VAL A 101 10.44 -1.44 -13.01
N ALA A 102 10.77 -2.44 -12.21
CA ALA A 102 11.56 -2.28 -10.99
C ALA A 102 12.78 -3.20 -10.97
N LEU A 103 13.88 -2.69 -10.43
CA LEU A 103 15.07 -3.49 -10.12
C LEU A 103 14.80 -4.36 -8.89
N ASN A 104 15.06 -5.67 -8.99
CA ASN A 104 14.86 -6.64 -7.91
C ASN A 104 16.06 -7.60 -7.76
N LEU A 105 16.15 -8.28 -6.62
CA LEU A 105 17.10 -9.36 -6.36
C LEU A 105 16.33 -10.65 -6.09
N ALA A 106 16.47 -11.62 -6.99
CA ALA A 106 15.75 -12.87 -6.93
C ALA A 106 16.53 -13.93 -6.13
N ASP A 107 15.83 -14.70 -5.30
CA ASP A 107 16.46 -15.83 -4.62
C ASP A 107 16.90 -16.90 -5.62
N SER A 108 18.17 -17.29 -5.54
CA SER A 108 18.80 -18.29 -6.42
C SER A 108 18.90 -19.68 -5.76
N THR A 109 18.25 -19.86 -4.61
CA THR A 109 18.28 -21.11 -3.84
C THR A 109 17.74 -22.27 -4.68
N PRO A 110 18.51 -23.38 -4.84
CA PRO A 110 18.07 -24.53 -5.60
C PRO A 110 16.74 -25.14 -5.11
N SER A 111 15.95 -25.67 -6.05
CA SER A 111 14.63 -26.25 -5.77
C SER A 111 14.64 -27.38 -4.74
N TRP A 112 15.72 -28.18 -4.70
CA TRP A 112 15.87 -29.27 -3.74
C TRP A 112 16.03 -28.76 -2.29
N LEU A 113 16.67 -27.60 -2.07
CA LEU A 113 16.77 -26.97 -0.75
C LEU A 113 15.43 -26.37 -0.34
N THR A 114 14.78 -25.64 -1.26
CA THR A 114 13.47 -25.04 -0.99
C THR A 114 12.39 -26.10 -0.72
N SER A 115 12.48 -27.29 -1.34
CA SER A 115 11.56 -28.40 -1.06
C SER A 115 11.68 -28.99 0.34
N LEU A 116 12.81 -28.77 1.02
CA LEU A 116 13.04 -29.16 2.41
C LEU A 116 12.65 -28.04 3.40
N SER A 117 11.99 -26.98 2.89
CA SER A 117 11.76 -25.72 3.61
C SER A 117 13.05 -25.08 4.13
N ALA A 118 14.20 -25.39 3.51
CA ALA A 118 15.46 -24.71 3.78
C ALA A 118 15.51 -23.44 2.93
N ALA A 119 15.06 -22.33 3.52
CA ALA A 119 15.09 -21.00 2.92
C ALA A 119 16.25 -20.17 3.50
N PRO A 120 16.80 -19.20 2.74
CA PRO A 120 17.79 -18.27 3.27
C PRO A 120 17.18 -17.42 4.39
N MET A 121 18.04 -16.91 5.27
CA MET A 121 17.60 -15.98 6.32
C MET A 121 17.12 -14.68 5.69
N LYS A 122 16.00 -14.17 6.20
CA LYS A 122 15.48 -12.85 5.84
C LYS A 122 16.40 -11.79 6.44
N LEU A 123 16.99 -10.99 5.56
CA LEU A 123 17.85 -9.89 5.96
C LEU A 123 17.01 -8.62 6.13
N GLY A 124 17.19 -7.93 7.26
CA GLY A 124 16.58 -6.62 7.49
C GLY A 124 17.19 -5.54 6.59
N LEU A 125 16.60 -4.34 6.62
CA LEU A 125 17.02 -3.18 5.83
C LEU A 125 18.53 -2.88 5.95
N ASP A 126 19.09 -2.97 7.16
CA ASP A 126 20.51 -2.67 7.40
C ASP A 126 21.47 -3.66 6.72
N LEU A 127 21.03 -4.90 6.47
CA LEU A 127 21.86 -5.96 5.89
C LEU A 127 21.59 -6.17 4.40
N ARG A 128 20.35 -5.94 3.95
CA ARG A 128 19.94 -6.09 2.54
C ARG A 128 20.01 -4.78 1.76
N GLY A 129 20.11 -3.65 2.45
CA GLY A 129 19.84 -2.33 1.87
C GLY A 129 18.35 -2.14 1.57
N GLY A 130 17.98 -0.95 1.10
CA GLY A 130 16.60 -0.60 0.75
C GLY A 130 16.24 0.82 1.18
N VAL A 131 14.95 1.05 1.45
CA VAL A 131 14.44 2.35 1.88
C VAL A 131 13.56 2.25 3.12
N HIS A 132 13.65 3.30 3.96
CA HIS A 132 12.78 3.54 5.10
C HIS A 132 12.04 4.87 4.88
N PHE A 133 10.72 4.83 4.85
CA PHE A 133 9.87 6.01 4.73
C PHE A 133 9.06 6.22 6.01
N LEU A 134 9.00 7.48 6.43
CA LEU A 134 8.07 7.94 7.46
C LEU A 134 7.06 8.88 6.81
N LEU A 135 5.81 8.45 6.79
CA LEU A 135 4.69 9.17 6.16
C LEU A 135 3.77 9.72 7.24
N GLU A 136 3.21 10.89 7.03
CA GLU A 136 2.25 11.53 7.95
C GLU A 136 0.92 11.71 7.23
N VAL A 137 -0.17 11.27 7.87
CA VAL A 137 -1.53 11.40 7.37
C VAL A 137 -2.05 12.80 7.69
N ASP A 138 -2.62 13.47 6.70
CA ASP A 138 -3.26 14.77 6.90
C ASP A 138 -4.61 14.59 7.61
N MET A 139 -4.59 14.74 8.93
CA MET A 139 -5.76 14.58 9.79
C MET A 139 -6.80 15.67 9.59
N LYS A 140 -6.38 16.87 9.17
CA LYS A 140 -7.31 17.98 8.95
C LYS A 140 -8.12 17.72 7.69
N ALA A 141 -7.43 17.38 6.60
CA ALA A 141 -8.08 17.02 5.35
C ALA A 141 -9.02 15.81 5.52
N ALA A 142 -8.65 14.83 6.34
CA ALA A 142 -9.51 13.67 6.62
C ALA A 142 -10.83 14.05 7.35
N VAL A 143 -10.76 14.98 8.31
CA VAL A 143 -11.95 15.47 9.02
C VAL A 143 -12.82 16.33 8.10
N GLU A 144 -12.21 17.24 7.34
CA GLU A 144 -12.90 18.10 6.37
C GLU A 144 -13.63 17.27 5.30
N GLN A 145 -12.94 16.30 4.67
CA GLN A 145 -13.54 15.42 3.67
C GLN A 145 -14.70 14.58 4.26
N ARG A 146 -14.57 14.14 5.52
CA ARG A 146 -15.67 13.45 6.22
C ARG A 146 -16.85 14.38 6.46
N LEU A 147 -16.61 15.62 6.88
CA LEU A 147 -17.66 16.62 7.08
C LEU A 147 -18.37 16.96 5.78
N GLU A 148 -17.66 17.10 4.66
CA GLU A 148 -18.27 17.33 3.35
C GLU A 148 -19.18 16.17 2.92
N ALA A 149 -18.70 14.93 3.09
CA ALA A 149 -19.48 13.73 2.80
C ALA A 149 -20.74 13.65 3.67
N THR A 150 -20.61 13.90 4.97
CA THR A 150 -21.73 13.92 5.92
C THR A 150 -22.69 15.08 5.63
N ALA A 151 -22.19 16.27 5.29
CA ALA A 151 -23.01 17.41 4.88
C ALA A 151 -23.84 17.08 3.63
N SER A 152 -23.26 16.38 2.66
CA SER A 152 -23.99 15.90 1.50
C SER A 152 -25.09 14.89 1.86
N ALA A 153 -24.82 13.98 2.80
CA ALA A 153 -25.82 13.04 3.30
C ALA A 153 -26.96 13.74 4.06
N ILE A 154 -26.65 14.70 4.93
CA ILE A 154 -27.64 15.52 5.65
C ILE A 154 -28.52 16.29 4.66
N ARG A 155 -27.92 16.92 3.64
CA ARG A 155 -28.68 17.64 2.59
C ARG A 155 -29.63 16.73 1.81
N ALA A 156 -29.28 15.46 1.64
CA ALA A 156 -30.16 14.46 1.02
C ALA A 156 -31.31 14.09 1.96
N ASP A 157 -31.01 13.78 3.22
CA ASP A 157 -32.00 13.40 4.23
C ASP A 157 -33.02 14.51 4.51
N LEU A 158 -32.56 15.77 4.69
CA LEU A 158 -33.45 16.92 4.86
C LEU A 158 -34.38 17.13 3.66
N ARG A 159 -33.89 16.86 2.45
CA ARG A 159 -34.70 16.95 1.22
C ARG A 159 -35.79 15.89 1.18
N ASP A 160 -35.46 14.66 1.57
CA ASP A 160 -36.41 13.54 1.61
C ASP A 160 -37.50 13.78 2.66
N GLN A 161 -37.14 14.38 3.80
CA GLN A 161 -38.10 14.80 4.85
C GLN A 161 -38.83 16.12 4.52
N ARG A 162 -38.52 16.76 3.38
CA ARG A 162 -39.08 18.05 2.93
C ARG A 162 -38.81 19.22 3.87
N ILE A 163 -37.73 19.17 4.64
CA ILE A 163 -37.29 20.24 5.54
C ILE A 163 -36.47 21.25 4.73
N ARG A 164 -36.81 22.54 4.82
CA ARG A 164 -36.17 23.58 4.00
C ARG A 164 -34.99 24.22 4.72
N TYR A 165 -33.81 24.14 4.11
CA TYR A 165 -32.60 24.88 4.52
C TYR A 165 -32.21 25.92 3.47
N ARG A 166 -31.42 26.92 3.86
CA ARG A 166 -30.94 28.02 3.00
C ARG A 166 -29.52 27.79 2.52
N SER A 167 -28.60 27.53 3.45
CA SER A 167 -27.20 27.25 3.16
C SER A 167 -26.68 26.16 4.10
N THR A 168 -25.53 25.60 3.71
CA THR A 168 -24.79 24.62 4.48
C THR A 168 -23.32 24.90 4.25
N ASP A 169 -22.62 25.23 5.32
CA ASP A 169 -21.22 25.63 5.29
C ASP A 169 -20.43 24.72 6.23
N VAL A 170 -19.32 24.18 5.75
CA VAL A 170 -18.37 23.39 6.55
C VAL A 170 -17.27 24.33 7.01
N ASP A 171 -16.98 24.37 8.30
CA ASP A 171 -15.89 25.16 8.87
C ASP A 171 -15.18 24.38 9.98
N ASP A 172 -13.87 24.21 9.84
CA ASP A 172 -13.02 23.40 10.72
C ASP A 172 -13.62 22.01 11.07
N ASN A 173 -14.19 21.89 12.28
CA ASN A 173 -14.77 20.66 12.82
C ASN A 173 -16.30 20.74 12.96
N ALA A 174 -16.91 21.73 12.32
CA ALA A 174 -18.32 22.07 12.45
C ALA A 174 -19.02 22.17 11.09
N LEU A 175 -20.31 21.91 11.14
CA LEU A 175 -21.25 22.10 10.03
C LEU A 175 -22.30 23.12 10.46
N HIS A 176 -22.44 24.18 9.68
CA HIS A 176 -23.38 25.26 9.93
C HIS A 176 -24.53 25.19 8.93
N LEU A 177 -25.75 25.02 9.42
CA LEU A 177 -26.95 25.05 8.58
C LEU A 177 -27.76 26.31 8.88
N GLU A 178 -28.14 27.03 7.82
CA GLU A 178 -29.04 28.18 7.92
C GLU A 178 -30.48 27.77 7.55
N PHE A 179 -31.45 28.21 8.35
CA PHE A 179 -32.87 27.98 8.15
C PHE A 179 -33.65 29.30 8.09
N ALA A 180 -34.81 29.25 7.43
CA ALA A 180 -35.68 30.41 7.27
C ALA A 180 -36.48 30.77 8.54
N ASN A 181 -36.69 29.82 9.44
CA ASN A 181 -37.42 29.98 10.69
C ASN A 181 -36.98 28.89 11.69
N ALA A 182 -37.37 29.06 12.96
CA ALA A 182 -37.04 28.13 14.04
C ALA A 182 -37.73 26.76 13.91
N GLU A 183 -38.91 26.69 13.30
CA GLU A 183 -39.69 25.45 13.15
C GLU A 183 -38.99 24.45 12.20
N ASP A 184 -38.50 24.93 11.06
CA ASP A 184 -37.70 24.13 10.11
C ASP A 184 -36.39 23.65 10.76
N ARG A 185 -35.74 24.51 11.56
CA ARG A 185 -34.51 24.15 12.31
C ARG A 185 -34.79 23.08 13.35
N ASP A 186 -35.86 23.20 14.12
CA ASP A 186 -36.20 22.22 15.17
C ASP A 186 -36.56 20.86 14.56
N ALA A 187 -37.32 20.85 13.46
CA ALA A 187 -37.57 19.63 12.70
C ALA A 187 -36.26 19.00 12.17
N ALA A 188 -35.34 19.82 11.66
CA ALA A 188 -34.02 19.34 11.21
C ALA A 188 -33.21 18.76 12.37
N ARG A 189 -33.18 19.43 13.53
CA ARG A 189 -32.46 18.98 14.73
C ARG A 189 -32.97 17.61 15.19
N ASP A 190 -34.29 17.44 15.27
CA ASP A 190 -34.90 16.18 15.70
C ASP A 190 -34.56 15.05 14.72
N GLN A 191 -34.60 15.31 13.41
CA GLN A 191 -34.24 14.33 12.38
C GLN A 191 -32.74 13.96 12.43
N ILE A 192 -31.87 14.97 12.49
CA ILE A 192 -30.42 14.79 12.48
C ILE A 192 -29.95 14.07 13.74
N SER A 193 -30.48 14.44 14.91
CA SER A 193 -30.11 13.82 16.19
C SER A 193 -30.49 12.33 16.30
N GLN A 194 -31.39 11.83 15.46
CA GLN A 194 -31.76 10.41 15.43
C GLN A 194 -30.80 9.58 14.56
N THR A 195 -30.20 10.20 13.55
CA THR A 195 -29.42 9.51 12.51
C THR A 195 -27.93 9.76 12.66
N PHE A 196 -27.53 10.95 13.09
CA PHE A 196 -26.15 11.43 13.14
C PHE A 196 -25.74 11.76 14.58
N ASN A 197 -25.42 10.72 15.36
CA ASN A 197 -25.02 10.82 16.77
C ASN A 197 -23.58 11.32 16.99
N GLU A 198 -22.88 11.66 15.91
CA GLU A 198 -21.48 12.09 15.88
C GLU A 198 -21.29 13.60 16.13
N PHE A 199 -22.38 14.35 16.26
CA PHE A 199 -22.37 15.80 16.46
C PHE A 199 -22.95 16.23 17.81
N GLN A 200 -22.38 17.28 18.38
CA GLN A 200 -23.03 18.15 19.36
C GLN A 200 -23.79 19.23 18.59
N LEU A 201 -25.09 19.33 18.88
CA LEU A 201 -26.00 20.23 18.18
C LEU A 201 -26.32 21.45 19.07
N GLU A 202 -26.02 22.65 18.58
CA GLU A 202 -26.34 23.92 19.23
C GLU A 202 -27.26 24.76 18.33
N ASN A 203 -28.29 25.36 18.93
CA ASN A 203 -29.20 26.24 18.22
C ASN A 203 -28.73 27.68 18.40
N ARG A 204 -28.61 28.42 17.30
CA ARG A 204 -28.32 29.86 17.33
C ARG A 204 -29.39 30.61 16.56
N ASP A 205 -30.04 31.57 17.22
CA ASP A 205 -31.11 32.37 16.61
C ASP A 205 -30.67 33.82 16.43
N GLU A 206 -30.74 34.33 15.19
CA GLU A 206 -30.45 35.72 14.86
C GLU A 206 -31.64 36.38 14.17
N GLY A 207 -32.52 36.98 14.98
CA GLY A 207 -33.68 37.71 14.50
C GLY A 207 -34.70 36.80 13.83
N ARG A 208 -34.78 36.84 12.49
CA ARG A 208 -35.68 35.99 11.68
C ARG A 208 -35.01 34.75 11.11
N ARG A 209 -33.69 34.60 11.29
CA ARG A 209 -32.94 33.43 10.82
C ARG A 209 -32.63 32.53 12.00
N ALA A 210 -32.70 31.23 11.75
CA ALA A 210 -32.33 30.20 12.71
C ALA A 210 -31.15 29.42 12.15
N PHE A 211 -30.20 29.09 13.00
CA PHE A 211 -29.01 28.32 12.66
C PHE A 211 -28.94 27.06 13.52
N LEU A 212 -28.43 25.99 12.93
CA LEU A 212 -28.06 24.77 13.63
C LEU A 212 -26.56 24.57 13.45
N ASP A 213 -25.81 24.76 14.53
CA ASP A 213 -24.38 24.53 14.57
C ASP A 213 -24.14 23.09 15.03
N MET A 214 -23.47 22.29 14.20
CA MET A 214 -23.20 20.88 14.45
C MET A 214 -21.70 20.66 14.57
N THR A 215 -21.18 20.50 15.78
CA THR A 215 -19.75 20.32 16.03
C THR A 215 -19.46 18.84 16.25
N LEU A 216 -18.46 18.28 15.58
CA LEU A 216 -18.06 16.89 15.81
C LEU A 216 -17.63 16.68 17.27
N THR A 217 -18.03 15.57 17.85
CA THR A 217 -17.53 15.19 19.18
C THR A 217 -16.04 14.85 19.12
N GLU A 218 -15.30 15.04 20.22
CA GLU A 218 -13.89 14.63 20.31
C GLU A 218 -13.69 13.14 19.99
N GLN A 219 -14.65 12.30 20.40
CA GLN A 219 -14.64 10.87 20.11
C GLN A 219 -14.78 10.62 18.59
N SER A 220 -15.71 11.31 17.93
CA SER A 220 -15.90 11.20 16.49
C SER A 220 -14.68 11.68 15.71
N ILE A 221 -14.03 12.77 16.13
CA ILE A 221 -12.78 13.24 15.52
C ILE A 221 -11.71 12.15 15.62
N LYS A 222 -11.54 11.54 16.80
CA LYS A 222 -10.57 10.46 17.00
C LYS A 222 -10.89 9.23 16.14
N ASP A 223 -12.15 8.85 16.04
CA ASP A 223 -12.58 7.71 15.23
C ASP A 223 -12.30 7.96 13.73
N ILE A 224 -12.52 9.19 13.25
CA ILE A 224 -12.18 9.59 11.88
C ILE A 224 -10.66 9.51 11.66
N GLN A 225 -9.86 10.02 12.60
CA GLN A 225 -8.40 9.97 12.51
C GLN A 225 -7.87 8.53 12.51
N ASP A 226 -8.38 7.67 13.38
CA ASP A 226 -7.99 6.26 13.43
C ASP A 226 -8.40 5.51 12.16
N TYR A 227 -9.59 5.79 11.63
CA TYR A 227 -10.04 5.27 10.35
C TYR A 227 -9.14 5.73 9.19
N ALA A 228 -8.79 7.01 9.14
CA ALA A 228 -7.94 7.58 8.10
C ALA A 228 -6.55 6.90 8.09
N VAL A 229 -5.95 6.65 9.27
CA VAL A 229 -4.67 5.94 9.37
C VAL A 229 -4.80 4.49 8.91
N GLN A 230 -5.87 3.79 9.32
CA GLN A 230 -6.09 2.39 8.95
C GLN A 230 -6.30 2.23 7.43
N GLN A 231 -7.05 3.15 6.83
CA GLN A 231 -7.30 3.19 5.39
C GLN A 231 -6.01 3.45 4.61
N ASN A 232 -5.21 4.44 5.03
CA ASN A 232 -3.92 4.72 4.41
C ASN A 232 -2.93 3.57 4.59
N LEU A 233 -2.91 2.90 5.74
CA LEU A 233 -2.07 1.73 5.98
C LEU A 233 -2.42 0.59 5.01
N THR A 234 -3.71 0.36 4.76
CA THR A 234 -4.17 -0.65 3.80
C THR A 234 -3.79 -0.28 2.37
N THR A 235 -3.96 1.00 2.02
CA THR A 235 -3.61 1.55 0.69
C THR A 235 -2.11 1.42 0.42
N ILE A 236 -1.27 1.82 1.36
CA ILE A 236 0.19 1.70 1.26
C ILE A 236 0.60 0.24 1.16
N ARG A 237 0.00 -0.66 1.96
CA ARG A 237 0.31 -2.10 1.88
C ARG A 237 0.06 -2.67 0.49
N ASN A 238 -1.06 -2.31 -0.15
CA ASN A 238 -1.38 -2.77 -1.50
C ASN A 238 -0.37 -2.24 -2.53
N ARG A 239 -0.06 -0.94 -2.50
CA ARG A 239 0.92 -0.31 -3.41
C ARG A 239 2.31 -0.91 -3.27
N VAL A 240 2.72 -1.20 -2.05
CA VAL A 240 4.02 -1.80 -1.81
C VAL A 240 4.10 -3.24 -2.33
N ASN A 241 3.00 -3.99 -2.29
CA ASN A 241 2.96 -5.31 -2.93
C ASN A 241 3.13 -5.21 -4.46
N GLU A 242 2.72 -4.12 -5.08
CA GLU A 242 2.89 -3.87 -6.53
C GLU A 242 4.36 -3.64 -6.92
N LEU A 243 5.18 -3.13 -5.99
CA LEU A 243 6.62 -2.97 -6.18
C LEU A 243 7.38 -4.30 -6.25
N GLY A 244 6.73 -5.43 -5.94
CA GLY A 244 7.38 -6.74 -6.02
C GLY A 244 8.36 -7.05 -4.90
N VAL A 245 8.36 -6.23 -3.85
CA VAL A 245 9.20 -6.44 -2.68
C VAL A 245 8.70 -7.67 -1.95
N SER A 246 9.60 -8.63 -1.69
CA SER A 246 9.19 -9.91 -1.13
C SER A 246 8.58 -9.79 0.26
N GLU A 247 8.97 -8.77 1.05
CA GLU A 247 8.63 -8.65 2.47
C GLU A 247 8.61 -7.21 2.99
N PRO A 248 7.62 -6.40 2.61
CA PRO A 248 7.51 -5.05 3.10
C PRO A 248 6.99 -4.98 4.53
N LEU A 249 7.56 -4.06 5.33
CA LEU A 249 7.03 -3.70 6.64
C LEU A 249 6.19 -2.44 6.52
N VAL A 250 4.88 -2.52 6.78
CA VAL A 250 3.99 -1.34 6.83
C VAL A 250 3.27 -1.34 8.17
N GLN A 251 3.61 -0.37 9.01
CA GLN A 251 3.10 -0.27 10.37
C GLN A 251 2.74 1.17 10.75
N ARG A 252 1.80 1.31 11.69
CA ARG A 252 1.48 2.61 12.29
C ARG A 252 2.56 2.97 13.32
N GLN A 253 3.07 4.20 13.25
CA GLN A 253 4.02 4.76 14.21
C GLN A 253 3.38 5.96 14.93
N GLY A 254 2.79 5.72 16.10
CA GLY A 254 2.10 6.77 16.85
C GLY A 254 0.73 7.15 16.24
N PRO A 255 0.21 8.36 16.50
CA PRO A 255 -1.18 8.70 16.18
C PRO A 255 -1.43 8.98 14.70
N SER A 256 -0.51 9.64 14.00
CA SER A 256 -0.72 10.10 12.61
C SER A 256 0.27 9.56 11.58
N ARG A 257 1.28 8.79 11.99
CA ARG A 257 2.37 8.39 11.10
C ARG A 257 2.34 6.92 10.76
N ILE A 258 2.86 6.62 9.58
CA ILE A 258 3.01 5.28 9.05
C ILE A 258 4.47 5.09 8.66
N VAL A 259 5.09 4.04 9.21
CA VAL A 259 6.44 3.61 8.85
C VAL A 259 6.35 2.54 7.77
N VAL A 260 7.16 2.71 6.73
CA VAL A 260 7.25 1.78 5.59
C VAL A 260 8.71 1.42 5.39
N GLU A 261 9.01 0.13 5.42
CA GLU A 261 10.35 -0.39 5.15
C GLU A 261 10.29 -1.35 3.97
N LEU A 262 11.14 -1.10 2.98
CA LEU A 262 11.22 -1.87 1.75
C LEU A 262 12.62 -2.46 1.58
N PRO A 263 12.91 -3.62 2.18
CA PRO A 263 14.21 -4.27 2.06
C PRO A 263 14.48 -4.73 0.63
N GLY A 264 15.69 -4.50 0.14
CA GLY A 264 16.12 -4.95 -1.20
C GLY A 264 15.57 -4.14 -2.37
N VAL A 265 14.82 -3.07 -2.14
CA VAL A 265 14.48 -2.10 -3.19
C VAL A 265 15.74 -1.36 -3.62
N GLN A 266 16.05 -1.41 -4.91
CA GLN A 266 17.18 -0.66 -5.46
C GLN A 266 16.77 0.71 -5.99
N ASP A 267 15.58 0.84 -6.58
CA ASP A 267 15.07 2.11 -7.10
C ASP A 267 14.22 2.85 -6.05
N THR A 268 14.89 3.75 -5.33
CA THR A 268 14.28 4.55 -4.26
C THR A 268 13.31 5.62 -4.77
N ALA A 269 13.56 6.15 -5.98
CA ALA A 269 12.74 7.21 -6.56
C ALA A 269 11.40 6.63 -7.01
N GLU A 270 11.45 5.45 -7.62
CA GLU A 270 10.27 4.70 -8.02
C GLU A 270 9.42 4.28 -6.82
N ALA A 271 10.06 3.72 -5.79
CA ALA A 271 9.37 3.37 -4.56
C ALA A 271 8.69 4.58 -3.90
N LYS A 272 9.36 5.74 -3.87
CA LYS A 272 8.76 6.98 -3.35
C LYS A 272 7.55 7.42 -4.19
N ARG A 273 7.63 7.32 -5.52
CA ARG A 273 6.55 7.69 -6.45
C ARG A 273 5.32 6.83 -6.22
N ILE A 274 5.47 5.52 -6.16
CA ILE A 274 4.36 4.57 -5.96
C ILE A 274 3.72 4.73 -4.57
N VAL A 275 4.53 4.85 -3.53
CA VAL A 275 4.01 4.99 -2.15
C VAL A 275 3.33 6.35 -1.96
N GLY A 276 3.90 7.43 -2.51
CA GLY A 276 3.44 8.81 -2.33
C GLY A 276 2.35 9.29 -3.30
N ALA A 277 2.04 8.54 -4.36
CA ALA A 277 1.04 8.96 -5.34
C ALA A 277 -0.36 9.11 -4.69
N THR A 278 -1.08 10.19 -4.93
CA THR A 278 -2.50 10.30 -4.52
C THR A 278 -3.37 9.79 -5.66
N ALA A 279 -4.08 8.66 -5.46
CA ALA A 279 -4.97 8.12 -6.47
C ALA A 279 -6.40 8.59 -6.17
N ASN A 280 -6.84 9.67 -6.82
CA ASN A 280 -8.24 10.08 -6.81
C ASN A 280 -8.95 9.40 -7.99
N LEU A 281 -9.87 8.49 -7.69
CA LEU A 281 -10.68 7.82 -8.71
C LEU A 281 -11.93 8.67 -8.98
N GLU A 282 -11.94 9.38 -10.11
CA GLU A 282 -13.12 10.13 -10.58
C GLU A 282 -13.89 9.30 -11.62
N PHE A 283 -15.15 9.01 -11.33
CA PHE A 283 -16.06 8.45 -12.33
C PHE A 283 -16.69 9.58 -13.13
N ARG A 284 -16.36 9.65 -14.43
CA ARG A 284 -16.99 10.58 -15.37
C ARG A 284 -17.98 9.83 -16.25
N LEU A 285 -19.18 10.36 -16.38
CA LEU A 285 -20.16 9.83 -17.34
C LEU A 285 -19.69 10.20 -18.75
N GLU A 286 -19.34 9.20 -19.53
CA GLU A 286 -19.01 9.38 -20.94
C GLU A 286 -20.31 9.57 -21.72
N ALA A 287 -20.49 10.76 -22.32
CA ALA A 287 -21.61 11.01 -23.21
C ALA A 287 -21.41 10.20 -24.49
N ARG A 288 -22.29 9.21 -24.72
CA ARG A 288 -22.40 8.50 -26.00
C ARG A 288 -23.26 9.27 -26.99
#